data_AF-A0A3M0IXA7-F1
#
_entry.id   AF-A0A3M0IXA7-F1
#
_cell.length_a   1.000
_cell.length_b   1.000
_cell.length_c   1.000
_cell.angle_alpha   90.00
_cell.angle_beta   90.00
_cell.angle_gamma   90.00
#
_symmetry.space_group_name_H-M   'P 1'
#
loop_
_entity.id
_entity.type
_entity.pdbx_description
1 polymer ?
#
loop_
_entity_poly.entity_id
_entity_poly.type
_entity_poly.pdbx_seq_one_letter_code
_entity_poly.pdbx_strand_id
1 'polypeptide(L)'
;MRDGLQAYCRACAAAYHQERQVARGHNVRPRVDVPEGHKYCRTCGEIKPHSEWQRNRSASDGLATLCRSCKALKGRAGHLKRQYGITEAQRDEMVASQMGLCVICLEAPAVHVDHCHKTGRVRGVLCFNCNSAIGKLGDDPDAVRRAAAYLEGTSWKPTLVAPGVYRLPS
;
A
#
# COMPACT_ATOMS: atom_id res chain seq x y z
N MET A 1 10.88 35.90 -46.09
CA MET A 1 11.43 35.05 -45.02
C MET A 1 10.53 35.19 -43.80
N ARG A 2 10.08 34.10 -43.20
CA ARG A 2 9.42 34.18 -41.87
C ARG A 2 10.54 34.47 -40.87
N ASP A 3 10.32 35.47 -40.01
CA ASP A 3 11.29 35.97 -39.02
C ASP A 3 11.71 34.95 -37.95
N GLY A 4 11.08 33.77 -37.91
CA GLY A 4 11.40 32.70 -36.97
C GLY A 4 10.89 32.98 -35.54
N LEU A 5 10.14 34.06 -35.36
CA LEU A 5 9.57 34.45 -34.07
C LEU A 5 8.22 33.75 -33.86
N GLN A 6 7.89 33.48 -32.60
CA GLN A 6 6.56 32.97 -32.26
C GLN A 6 5.52 34.09 -32.41
N ALA A 7 4.32 33.73 -32.89
CA ALA A 7 3.19 34.64 -33.03
C ALA A 7 2.65 35.19 -31.70
N TYR A 8 3.09 34.63 -30.58
CA TYR A 8 2.69 35.01 -29.23
C TYR A 8 3.93 35.22 -28.37
N CYS A 9 3.82 36.05 -27.34
CA CYS A 9 4.87 36.16 -26.34
C CYS A 9 5.05 34.82 -25.59
N ARG A 10 6.22 34.61 -25.00
CA ARG A 10 6.57 33.37 -24.27
C ARG A 10 5.57 33.03 -23.16
N ALA A 11 5.00 34.04 -22.50
CA ALA A 11 3.99 33.86 -21.47
C ALA A 11 2.69 33.28 -22.05
N CYS A 12 2.16 33.90 -23.12
CA CYS A 12 0.94 33.45 -23.80
C CYS A 12 1.11 32.06 -24.43
N ALA A 13 2.24 31.80 -25.10
CA ALA A 13 2.52 30.49 -25.68
C ALA A 13 2.55 29.37 -24.61
N ALA A 14 3.11 29.67 -23.44
CA ALA A 14 3.18 28.71 -22.35
C ALA A 14 1.83 28.52 -21.63
N ALA A 15 1.03 29.57 -21.47
CA ALA A 15 -0.34 29.48 -20.94
C ALA A 15 -1.22 28.62 -21.85
N TYR A 16 -1.20 28.90 -23.16
CA TYR A 16 -1.89 28.10 -24.17
C TYR A 16 -1.45 26.63 -24.16
N HIS A 17 -0.14 26.37 -24.05
CA HIS A 17 0.36 25.00 -23.92
C HIS A 17 -0.18 24.31 -22.66
N GLN A 18 -0.17 25.00 -21.51
CA GLN A 18 -0.70 24.46 -20.26
C GLN A 18 -2.19 24.13 -20.36
N GLU A 19 -3.01 25.04 -20.86
CA GLU A 19 -4.45 24.83 -21.09
C GLU A 19 -4.69 23.61 -21.98
N ARG A 20 -3.95 23.49 -23.08
CA ARG A 20 -4.07 22.35 -24.01
C ARG A 20 -3.71 21.02 -23.35
N GLN A 21 -2.70 20.99 -22.48
CA GLN A 21 -2.32 19.77 -21.77
C GLN A 21 -3.37 19.39 -20.71
N VAL A 22 -3.94 20.38 -20.01
CA VAL A 22 -5.05 20.16 -19.07
C VAL A 22 -6.28 19.64 -19.79
N ALA A 23 -6.64 20.22 -20.94
CA ALA A 23 -7.76 19.74 -21.77
C ALA A 23 -7.57 18.28 -22.26
N ARG A 24 -6.33 17.80 -22.34
CA ARG A 24 -5.99 16.40 -22.63
C ARG A 24 -5.97 15.49 -21.39
N GLY A 25 -6.33 16.00 -20.22
CA GLY A 25 -6.33 15.26 -18.95
C GLY A 25 -4.96 15.09 -18.32
N HIS A 26 -3.93 15.79 -18.79
CA HIS A 26 -2.61 15.74 -18.17
C HIS A 26 -2.56 16.60 -16.90
N ASN A 27 -1.88 16.08 -15.88
CA ASN A 27 -1.58 16.85 -14.68
C ASN A 27 -0.39 17.79 -14.94
N VAL A 28 -0.70 19.04 -15.29
CA VAL A 28 0.28 20.10 -15.52
C VAL A 28 0.67 20.76 -14.20
N ARG A 29 1.96 21.05 -14.02
CA ARG A 29 2.45 21.77 -12.83
C ARG A 29 1.94 23.22 -12.87
N PRO A 30 1.23 23.70 -11.83
CA PRO A 30 0.83 25.09 -11.76
C PRO A 30 2.05 26.00 -11.59
N ARG A 31 1.97 27.21 -12.14
CA ARG A 31 2.93 28.28 -11.87
C ARG A 31 2.57 28.91 -10.54
N VAL A 32 3.25 28.47 -9.50
CA VAL A 32 3.10 29.00 -8.14
C VAL A 32 4.42 29.65 -7.78
N ASP A 33 4.36 30.82 -7.17
CA ASP A 33 5.55 31.42 -6.58
C ASP A 33 5.97 30.59 -5.36
N VAL A 34 7.23 30.15 -5.33
CA VAL A 34 7.74 29.24 -4.32
C VAL A 34 9.00 29.85 -3.73
N PRO A 35 9.02 30.13 -2.42
CA PRO A 35 10.21 30.67 -1.76
C PRO A 35 11.43 29.78 -1.93
N GLU A 36 12.62 30.37 -1.78
CA GLU A 36 13.86 29.60 -1.78
C GLU A 36 13.83 28.51 -0.70
N GLY A 37 14.41 27.35 -1.00
CA GLY A 37 14.39 26.20 -0.10
C GLY A 37 13.02 25.53 0.05
N HIS A 38 12.01 25.93 -0.72
CA HIS A 38 10.68 25.32 -0.72
C HIS A 38 10.33 24.68 -2.06
N LYS A 39 9.37 23.76 -2.03
CA LYS A 39 8.82 23.11 -3.22
C LYS A 39 7.31 22.99 -3.11
N TYR A 40 6.62 23.02 -4.24
CA TYR A 40 5.18 22.81 -4.32
C TYR A 40 4.86 21.33 -4.56
N CYS A 41 4.03 20.72 -3.70
CA CYS A 41 3.54 19.36 -3.89
C CYS A 41 2.28 19.33 -4.75
N ARG A 42 2.34 18.69 -5.92
CA ARG A 42 1.18 18.60 -6.85
C ARG A 42 0.05 17.67 -6.40
N THR A 43 0.25 16.92 -5.31
CA THR A 43 -0.77 16.00 -4.80
C THR A 43 -1.61 16.64 -3.69
N CYS A 44 -0.98 17.29 -2.71
CA CYS A 44 -1.72 17.99 -1.65
C CYS A 44 -1.90 19.49 -1.89
N GLY A 45 -1.21 20.08 -2.88
CA GLY A 45 -1.32 21.51 -3.19
C GLY A 45 -0.53 22.43 -2.25
N GLU A 46 0.26 21.88 -1.33
CA GLU A 46 0.98 22.67 -0.33
C GLU A 46 2.41 23.01 -0.79
N ILE A 47 2.86 24.20 -0.42
CA ILE A 47 4.27 24.61 -0.48
C ILE A 47 4.91 24.24 0.86
N LYS A 48 6.00 23.48 0.83
CA LYS A 48 6.73 23.04 2.04
C LYS A 48 8.23 23.21 1.86
N PRO A 49 9.02 23.23 2.94
CA PRO A 49 10.48 23.25 2.86
C PRO A 49 11.02 21.96 2.24
N HIS A 50 12.15 22.02 1.53
CA HIS A 50 12.82 20.87 0.88
C HIS A 50 13.05 19.68 1.81
N SER A 51 13.14 19.91 3.12
CA SER A 51 13.18 18.86 4.15
C SER A 51 11.97 17.93 4.05
N GLU A 52 10.82 18.34 3.53
CA GLU A 52 9.63 17.50 3.35
C GLU A 52 9.68 16.62 2.09
N TRP A 53 10.82 16.57 1.39
CA TRP A 53 11.03 15.72 0.22
C TRP A 53 12.09 14.66 0.49
N GLN A 54 11.93 13.51 -0.16
CA GLN A 54 13.02 12.53 -0.26
C GLN A 54 13.96 12.92 -1.41
N ARG A 55 15.23 12.58 -1.26
CA ARG A 55 16.22 12.77 -2.34
C ARG A 55 15.87 11.89 -3.54
N ASN A 56 16.00 12.46 -4.72
CA ASN A 56 15.91 11.75 -5.99
C ASN A 56 17.03 12.22 -6.92
N ARG A 57 18.07 11.41 -7.08
CA ARG A 57 19.27 11.77 -7.86
C ARG A 57 19.01 11.96 -9.36
N SER A 58 17.91 11.39 -9.89
CA SER A 58 17.55 11.55 -11.30
C SER A 58 16.70 12.79 -11.59
N ALA A 59 16.18 13.46 -10.54
CA ALA A 59 15.43 14.69 -10.72
C ALA A 59 16.38 15.88 -10.88
N SER A 60 16.02 16.84 -11.74
CA SER A 60 16.82 18.05 -11.98
C SER A 60 17.01 18.91 -10.72
N ASP A 61 16.06 18.87 -9.79
CA ASP A 61 16.13 19.55 -8.50
C ASP A 61 16.63 18.66 -7.35
N GLY A 62 17.03 17.42 -7.65
CA GLY A 62 17.51 16.45 -6.66
C GLY A 62 16.45 15.94 -5.69
N LEU A 63 15.17 16.29 -5.87
CA LEU A 63 14.08 15.98 -4.95
C LEU A 63 12.96 15.18 -5.62
N ALA A 64 12.26 14.35 -4.84
CA ALA A 64 11.12 13.60 -5.33
C ALA A 64 10.00 14.52 -5.87
N THR A 65 9.14 13.99 -6.74
CA THR A 65 8.00 14.75 -7.29
C THR A 65 6.91 15.03 -6.26
N LEU A 66 6.79 14.16 -5.25
CA LEU A 66 5.80 14.23 -4.18
C LEU A 66 6.51 14.52 -2.86
N CYS A 67 5.84 15.27 -1.97
CA CYS A 67 6.28 15.38 -0.59
C CYS A 67 6.23 14.00 0.10
N ARG A 68 6.92 13.85 1.23
CA ARG A 68 7.07 12.60 1.97
C ARG A 68 5.72 11.96 2.31
N SER A 69 4.76 12.75 2.81
CA SER A 69 3.43 12.25 3.17
C SER A 69 2.66 11.72 1.95
N CYS A 70 2.56 12.51 0.88
CA CYS A 70 1.89 12.07 -0.35
C CYS A 70 2.58 10.86 -0.99
N LYS A 71 3.91 10.79 -0.92
CA LYS A 71 4.65 9.61 -1.41
C LYS A 71 4.34 8.37 -0.58
N ALA A 72 4.27 8.49 0.75
CA ALA A 72 3.92 7.40 1.64
C ALA A 72 2.49 6.91 1.38
N LEU A 73 1.51 7.82 1.30
CA LEU A 73 0.12 7.49 0.97
C LEU A 73 0.01 6.74 -0.36
N LYS A 74 0.61 7.29 -1.43
CA LYS A 74 0.61 6.63 -2.75
C LYS A 74 1.31 5.28 -2.72
N GLY A 75 2.38 5.14 -1.93
CA GLY A 75 3.09 3.88 -1.72
C GLY A 75 2.22 2.81 -1.07
N ARG A 76 1.51 3.15 0.00
CA ARG A 76 0.58 2.24 0.69
C ARG A 76 -0.56 1.81 -0.23
N ALA A 77 -1.23 2.75 -0.89
CA ALA A 77 -2.30 2.45 -1.83
C ALA A 77 -1.83 1.52 -2.98
N GLY A 78 -0.64 1.79 -3.53
CA GLY A 78 -0.03 0.94 -4.55
C GLY A 78 0.34 -0.46 -4.04
N HIS A 79 0.79 -0.56 -2.78
CA HIS A 79 1.07 -1.84 -2.14
C HIS A 79 -0.21 -2.67 -1.96
N LEU A 80 -1.27 -2.09 -1.40
CA LEU A 80 -2.56 -2.77 -1.21
C LEU A 80 -3.13 -3.29 -2.52
N LYS A 81 -3.12 -2.46 -3.57
CA LYS A 81 -3.60 -2.84 -4.89
C LYS A 81 -2.79 -3.98 -5.49
N ARG A 82 -1.45 -3.93 -5.39
CA ARG A 82 -0.57 -4.93 -6.01
C ARG A 82 -0.55 -6.26 -5.26
N GLN A 83 -0.59 -6.25 -3.93
CA GLN A 83 -0.51 -7.45 -3.11
C GLN A 83 -1.87 -8.11 -2.91
N TYR A 84 -2.93 -7.32 -2.76
CA TYR A 84 -4.24 -7.82 -2.32
C TYR A 84 -5.38 -7.49 -3.29
N GLY A 85 -5.13 -6.68 -4.32
CA GLY A 85 -6.18 -6.29 -5.28
C GLY A 85 -7.24 -5.33 -4.71
N ILE A 86 -7.01 -4.72 -3.54
CA ILE A 86 -7.98 -3.84 -2.86
C ILE A 86 -7.49 -2.39 -2.74
N THR A 87 -8.44 -1.49 -2.49
CA THR A 87 -8.21 -0.07 -2.19
C THR A 87 -8.07 0.18 -0.70
N GLU A 88 -7.57 1.38 -0.31
CA GLU A 88 -7.55 1.81 1.10
C GLU A 88 -8.97 1.82 1.70
N ALA A 89 -9.97 2.32 0.95
CA ALA A 89 -11.36 2.37 1.40
C ALA A 89 -11.95 0.98 1.69
N GLN A 90 -11.71 -0.01 0.81
CA GLN A 90 -12.15 -1.39 1.05
C GLN A 90 -11.48 -2.01 2.28
N ARG A 91 -10.20 -1.69 2.50
CA ARG A 91 -9.49 -2.13 3.70
C ARG A 91 -10.08 -1.47 4.95
N ASP A 92 -10.41 -0.19 4.90
CA ASP A 92 -10.99 0.54 6.04
C ASP A 92 -12.41 0.07 6.35
N GLU A 93 -13.21 -0.23 5.33
CA GLU A 93 -14.53 -0.87 5.48
C GLU A 93 -14.41 -2.23 6.19
N MET A 94 -13.39 -3.02 5.85
CA MET A 94 -13.12 -4.31 6.49
C MET A 94 -12.68 -4.17 7.94
N VAL A 95 -11.88 -3.14 8.26
CA VAL A 95 -11.55 -2.81 9.66
C VAL A 95 -12.80 -2.40 10.42
N ALA A 96 -13.64 -1.54 9.83
CA ALA A 96 -14.86 -1.06 10.45
C ALA A 96 -15.89 -2.19 10.68
N SER A 97 -16.06 -3.10 9.70
CA SER A 97 -16.97 -4.25 9.83
C SER A 97 -16.53 -5.22 10.92
N GLN A 98 -15.24 -5.25 11.24
CA GLN A 98 -14.67 -5.99 12.38
C GLN A 98 -14.53 -5.14 13.66
N MET A 99 -15.09 -3.93 13.70
CA MET A 99 -15.01 -3.01 14.84
C MET A 99 -13.56 -2.65 15.25
N GLY A 100 -12.60 -2.78 14.34
CA GLY A 100 -11.18 -2.62 14.62
C GLY A 100 -10.53 -3.79 15.39
N LEU A 101 -11.28 -4.86 15.65
CA LEU A 101 -10.86 -6.02 16.42
C LEU A 101 -10.39 -7.17 15.53
N CYS A 102 -9.44 -7.93 16.05
CA CYS A 102 -8.98 -9.15 15.42
C CYS A 102 -10.06 -10.23 15.60
N VAL A 103 -10.58 -10.80 14.52
CA VAL A 103 -11.63 -11.84 14.63
C VAL A 103 -11.15 -13.16 15.26
N ILE A 104 -9.85 -13.30 15.52
CA ILE A 104 -9.26 -14.50 16.14
C ILE A 104 -9.08 -14.31 17.65
N CYS A 105 -8.36 -13.26 18.07
CA CYS A 105 -8.08 -13.01 19.49
C CYS A 105 -8.97 -11.94 20.14
N LEU A 106 -9.81 -11.26 19.36
CA LEU A 106 -10.70 -10.17 19.77
C LEU A 106 -9.98 -8.93 20.32
N GLU A 107 -8.68 -8.77 20.00
CA GLU A 107 -7.89 -7.60 20.40
C GLU A 107 -7.69 -6.60 19.24
N ALA A 108 -7.58 -5.32 19.59
CA ALA A 108 -7.19 -4.25 18.68
C ALA A 108 -5.66 -4.00 18.73
N PRO A 109 -5.05 -3.44 17.66
CA PRO A 109 -5.67 -3.08 16.39
C PRO A 109 -5.57 -4.21 15.36
N ALA A 110 -6.69 -4.56 14.72
CA ALA A 110 -6.71 -5.43 13.54
C ALA A 110 -6.60 -4.63 12.26
N VAL A 111 -5.37 -4.54 11.76
CA VAL A 111 -5.02 -3.65 10.66
C VAL A 111 -4.31 -4.34 9.50
N HIS A 112 -3.89 -5.59 9.69
CA HIS A 112 -3.12 -6.37 8.72
C HIS A 112 -4.08 -7.15 7.83
N VAL A 113 -3.99 -6.95 6.51
CA VAL A 113 -4.81 -7.67 5.54
C VAL A 113 -4.35 -9.13 5.47
N ASP A 114 -5.25 -10.03 5.82
CA ASP A 114 -5.05 -11.46 5.71
C ASP A 114 -5.64 -11.98 4.39
N HIS A 115 -4.92 -12.89 3.72
CA HIS A 115 -5.30 -13.41 2.41
C HIS A 115 -4.84 -14.85 2.22
N CYS A 116 -5.58 -15.60 1.42
CA CYS A 116 -5.22 -16.96 1.07
C CYS A 116 -4.06 -16.96 0.06
N HIS A 117 -2.89 -17.51 0.44
CA HIS A 117 -1.71 -17.58 -0.42
C HIS A 117 -1.89 -18.46 -1.68
N LYS A 118 -2.94 -19.30 -1.74
CA LYS A 118 -3.25 -20.14 -2.93
C LYS A 118 -4.12 -19.41 -3.96
N THR A 119 -5.05 -18.58 -3.50
CA THR A 119 -6.08 -17.96 -4.37
C THR A 119 -5.95 -16.45 -4.47
N GLY A 120 -5.15 -15.82 -3.60
CA GLY A 120 -5.08 -14.37 -3.45
C GLY A 120 -6.32 -13.74 -2.80
N ARG A 121 -7.34 -14.53 -2.45
CA ARG A 121 -8.58 -14.01 -1.87
C ARG A 121 -8.32 -13.46 -0.47
N VAL A 122 -8.66 -12.18 -0.27
CA VAL A 122 -8.63 -11.54 1.04
C VAL A 122 -9.71 -12.16 1.95
N ARG A 123 -9.32 -12.52 3.17
CA ARG A 123 -10.19 -13.15 4.17
C ARG A 123 -10.74 -12.13 5.18
N GLY A 124 -9.92 -11.15 5.58
CA GLY A 124 -10.26 -10.19 6.61
C GLY A 124 -9.05 -9.34 7.02
N VAL A 125 -9.18 -8.63 8.13
CA VAL A 125 -8.04 -7.98 8.81
C VAL A 125 -7.74 -8.66 10.14
N LEU A 126 -6.47 -8.79 10.51
CA LEU A 126 -6.04 -9.40 11.76
C LEU A 126 -5.06 -8.50 12.50
N CYS A 127 -4.84 -8.79 13.78
CA CYS A 127 -3.69 -8.24 14.50
C CYS A 127 -2.39 -8.86 13.94
N PHE A 128 -1.25 -8.20 14.20
CA PHE A 128 0.05 -8.65 13.71
C PHE A 128 0.38 -10.09 14.15
N ASN A 129 0.07 -10.44 15.40
CA ASN A 129 0.41 -11.72 16.00
C ASN A 129 -0.41 -12.87 15.40
N CYS A 130 -1.74 -12.73 15.30
CA CYS A 130 -2.59 -13.78 14.74
C CYS A 130 -2.34 -13.98 13.23
N ASN A 131 -2.16 -12.90 12.47
CA ASN A 131 -1.78 -12.99 11.06
C ASN A 131 -0.46 -13.77 10.89
N SER A 132 0.54 -13.41 11.70
CA SER A 132 1.83 -14.10 11.69
C SER A 132 1.71 -15.56 12.12
N ALA A 133 0.92 -15.86 13.15
CA ALA A 133 0.72 -17.22 13.65
C ALA A 133 0.12 -18.14 12.58
N ILE A 134 -0.91 -17.70 11.85
CA ILE A 134 -1.48 -18.47 10.74
C ILE A 134 -0.43 -18.72 9.66
N GLY A 135 0.33 -17.70 9.27
CA GLY A 135 1.42 -17.86 8.29
C GLY A 135 2.51 -18.82 8.77
N LYS A 136 2.85 -18.81 10.07
CA LYS A 136 3.80 -19.76 10.67
C LYS A 136 3.29 -21.19 10.73
N LEU A 137 1.97 -21.38 10.78
CA LEU A 137 1.31 -22.67 10.63
C LEU A 137 1.05 -23.05 9.17
N GLY A 138 1.58 -22.27 8.21
CA GLY A 138 1.56 -22.58 6.79
C GLY A 138 0.21 -22.34 6.10
N ASP A 139 -0.66 -21.50 6.68
CA ASP A 139 -2.03 -21.28 6.18
C ASP A 139 -2.84 -22.58 6.05
N ASP A 140 -2.51 -23.59 6.85
CA ASP A 140 -3.15 -24.90 6.87
C ASP A 140 -4.19 -24.96 8.01
N PRO A 141 -5.50 -25.03 7.70
CA PRO A 141 -6.54 -25.19 8.72
C PRO A 141 -6.32 -26.42 9.60
N ASP A 142 -5.75 -27.51 9.07
CA ASP A 142 -5.50 -28.71 9.86
C ASP A 142 -4.35 -28.51 10.85
N ALA A 143 -3.32 -27.75 10.49
CA ALA A 143 -2.28 -27.34 11.43
C ALA A 143 -2.83 -26.48 12.57
N VAL A 144 -3.75 -25.55 12.26
CA VAL A 144 -4.42 -24.72 13.27
C VAL A 144 -5.27 -25.58 14.20
N ARG A 145 -6.04 -26.54 13.68
CA ARG A 145 -6.82 -27.49 14.51
C ARG A 145 -5.93 -28.33 15.42
N ARG A 146 -4.80 -28.83 14.91
CA ARG A 146 -3.82 -29.57 15.73
C ARG A 146 -3.21 -28.69 16.83
N ALA A 147 -2.96 -27.41 16.55
CA ALA A 147 -2.47 -26.47 17.56
C ALA A 147 -3.51 -26.24 18.67
N ALA A 148 -4.79 -26.09 18.32
CA ALA A 148 -5.89 -25.98 19.29
C ALA A 148 -6.00 -27.26 20.15
N ALA A 149 -6.04 -28.43 19.51
CA ALA A 149 -6.10 -29.72 20.20
C ALA A 149 -4.93 -29.92 21.17
N TYR A 150 -3.71 -29.50 20.79
CA TYR A 150 -2.54 -29.56 21.65
C TYR A 150 -2.71 -28.70 22.93
N LEU A 151 -3.26 -27.48 22.80
CA LEU A 151 -3.54 -26.62 23.95
C LEU A 151 -4.62 -27.19 24.86
N GLU A 152 -5.58 -27.91 24.30
CA GLU A 152 -6.66 -28.62 25.03
C GLU A 152 -6.18 -29.94 25.68
N GLY A 153 -4.90 -30.27 25.57
CA GLY A 153 -4.32 -31.50 26.13
C GLY A 153 -4.46 -32.73 25.24
N THR A 154 -5.02 -32.59 24.04
CA THR A 154 -5.11 -33.65 23.04
C THR A 154 -3.90 -33.58 22.11
N SER A 155 -2.80 -34.23 22.50
CA SER A 155 -1.63 -34.34 21.63
C SER A 155 -1.89 -35.34 20.51
N TRP A 156 -1.93 -34.87 19.26
CA TRP A 156 -1.93 -35.73 18.09
C TRP A 156 -0.57 -36.40 17.94
N LYS A 157 -0.49 -37.70 18.26
CA LYS A 157 0.73 -38.49 18.09
C LYS A 157 0.70 -39.20 16.73
N PRO A 158 1.57 -38.82 15.77
CA PRO A 158 1.65 -39.55 14.51
C PRO A 158 2.18 -40.97 14.74
N THR A 159 1.61 -41.95 14.04
CA THR A 159 2.14 -43.33 14.04
C THR A 159 3.08 -43.51 12.86
N LEU A 160 4.31 -43.93 13.11
CA LEU A 160 5.26 -44.28 12.05
C LEU A 160 4.80 -45.58 11.37
N VAL A 161 4.52 -45.53 10.08
CA VAL A 161 4.11 -46.71 9.29
C VAL A 161 5.22 -47.22 8.38
N ALA A 162 6.18 -46.37 8.03
CA ALA A 162 7.42 -46.70 7.32
C ALA A 162 8.45 -45.57 7.56
N PRO A 163 9.75 -45.76 7.25
CA PRO A 163 10.74 -44.68 7.35
C PRO A 163 10.30 -43.43 6.59
N GLY A 164 10.09 -42.32 7.30
CA GLY A 164 9.62 -41.05 6.74
C GLY A 164 8.11 -40.96 6.43
N VAL A 165 7.34 -42.02 6.67
CA VAL A 165 5.88 -42.04 6.44
C VAL A 165 5.14 -42.13 7.78
N TYR A 166 4.33 -41.11 8.04
CA TYR A 166 3.51 -41.01 9.24
C TYR A 166 2.04 -41.11 8.86
N ARG A 167 1.28 -41.88 9.63
CA ARG A 167 -0.19 -41.86 9.59
C ARG A 167 -0.68 -40.94 10.70
N LEU A 168 -1.52 -39.97 10.32
CA LEU A 168 -2.26 -39.15 11.27
C LEU A 168 -3.34 -40.02 11.94
N PRO A 169 -3.58 -39.90 13.26
CA PRO A 169 -4.70 -40.58 13.91
C PRO A 169 -6.04 -40.25 13.24
N SER A 170 -6.98 -41.19 13.27
CA SER A 170 -8.33 -41.04 12.71
C SER A 170 -9.14 -39.98 13.44
#